data_AF-A0AAD8YN42-F1
#
_entry.id   AF-A0AAD8YN42-F1
#
_cell.length_a   1.000
_cell.length_b   1.000
_cell.length_c   1.000
_cell.angle_alpha   90.00
_cell.angle_beta   90.00
_cell.angle_gamma   90.00
#
_symmetry.space_group_name_H-M   'P 1'
#
loop_
_entity.id
_entity.type
_entity.pdbx_description
1 polymer ?
#
loop_
_entity_poly.entity_id
_entity_poly.type
_entity_poly.pdbx_seq_one_letter_code
_entity_poly.pdbx_strand_id
1 'polypeptide(L)'
;MARFTYRAALLAVLLQSAAAFAPVKLPVSPPASTALNVASTAISLDEYLQSKIGPIEAALEASVKSRIPQTDKICESMAYSLMAGGKRIRPVLCIAACEMFGGSQETAMPTAVALEMIHTMSLIHDDLPSMDNDDMRRGKPTNHVIYGEDVAILAGDSLLSTSFEHVARHTKGVSADKIVDVIARLGASVGAEGLAGGQVMDLECEAKPGTTLDDLKWIHIHKTATLLQVAVASGAVLGGATPEEVEACEKFAMDIGLAFQVADDILDVTASTEDLGKTAGKDEATDKTTYVKLLGLEESKKYARELIDEAKECLAPFGDRAAPLLAIADFIVDRKN
;
A
#
# COMPACT_ATOMS: atom_id res chain seq x y z
N MET A 1 28.47 -38.49 15.84
CA MET A 1 28.53 -38.64 14.36
C MET A 1 27.12 -38.62 13.75
N ALA A 2 26.28 -37.65 14.14
CA ALA A 2 24.86 -37.58 13.75
C ALA A 2 24.37 -36.11 13.64
N ARG A 3 25.26 -35.20 13.20
CA ARG A 3 24.94 -33.77 12.96
C ARG A 3 25.34 -33.28 11.56
N PHE A 4 25.72 -34.19 10.66
CA PHE A 4 26.17 -33.85 9.30
C PHE A 4 25.25 -34.34 8.17
N THR A 5 24.22 -35.14 8.46
CA THR A 5 23.32 -35.70 7.43
C THR A 5 22.02 -34.92 7.23
N TYR A 6 21.72 -33.89 8.04
CA TYR A 6 20.50 -33.09 7.89
C TYR A 6 20.64 -31.83 7.01
N ARG A 7 21.87 -31.40 6.68
CA ARG A 7 22.11 -30.23 5.82
C ARG A 7 22.08 -30.52 4.31
N ALA A 8 22.14 -31.78 3.90
CA ALA A 8 22.10 -32.15 2.47
C ALA A 8 20.67 -32.39 1.95
N ALA A 9 19.71 -32.72 2.81
CA ALA A 9 18.33 -32.97 2.39
C ALA A 9 17.50 -31.68 2.21
N LEU A 10 17.83 -30.60 2.92
CA LEU A 10 17.12 -29.32 2.78
C LEU A 10 17.55 -28.53 1.52
N LEU A 11 18.75 -28.77 1.00
CA LEU A 11 19.26 -28.07 -0.18
C LEU A 11 18.70 -28.63 -1.51
N ALA A 12 18.19 -29.86 -1.51
CA ALA A 12 17.62 -30.50 -2.70
C ALA A 12 16.13 -30.15 -2.94
N VAL A 13 15.41 -29.69 -1.91
CA VAL A 13 13.99 -29.29 -2.03
C VAL A 13 13.83 -27.82 -2.44
N LEU A 14 14.85 -26.98 -2.22
CA LEU A 14 14.85 -25.56 -2.60
C LEU A 14 15.36 -25.29 -4.03
N LEU A 15 15.78 -26.31 -4.77
CA LEU A 15 16.30 -26.19 -6.15
C LEU A 15 15.35 -26.72 -7.23
N GLN A 16 14.08 -27.00 -6.89
CA GLN A 16 13.06 -27.48 -7.84
C GLN A 16 11.93 -26.49 -8.17
N SER A 17 11.97 -25.25 -7.67
CA SER A 17 10.97 -24.21 -8.00
C SER A 17 11.47 -23.13 -8.96
N ALA A 18 12.68 -23.27 -9.53
CA ALA A 18 13.25 -22.27 -10.44
C ALA A 18 13.51 -22.87 -11.83
N ALA A 19 12.46 -23.11 -12.61
CA ALA A 19 12.50 -23.16 -14.08
C ALA A 19 11.11 -23.47 -14.67
N ALA A 20 10.44 -22.48 -15.25
CA ALA A 20 9.67 -22.59 -16.50
C ALA A 20 8.94 -21.27 -16.82
N PHE A 21 9.65 -20.27 -17.35
CA PHE A 21 9.03 -19.23 -18.16
C PHE A 21 9.24 -19.58 -19.64
N ALA A 22 8.16 -19.95 -20.33
CA ALA A 22 8.10 -19.96 -21.78
C ALA A 22 6.74 -19.36 -22.20
N PRO A 23 6.69 -18.44 -23.18
CA PRO A 23 5.46 -17.76 -23.55
C PRO A 23 4.54 -18.71 -24.35
N VAL A 24 3.33 -18.93 -23.85
CA VAL A 24 2.26 -19.62 -24.58
C VAL A 24 1.52 -18.60 -25.44
N LYS A 25 1.57 -18.76 -26.77
CA LYS A 25 0.73 -18.00 -27.71
C LYS A 25 -0.69 -18.59 -27.71
N LEU A 26 -1.68 -17.81 -27.27
CA LEU A 26 -3.10 -18.17 -27.42
C LEU A 26 -3.65 -17.69 -28.78
N PRO A 27 -4.49 -18.48 -29.46
CA PRO A 27 -5.11 -18.09 -30.72
C PRO A 27 -6.30 -17.15 -30.49
N VAL A 28 -6.32 -16.02 -31.23
CA VAL A 28 -7.41 -15.04 -31.23
C VAL A 28 -8.32 -15.31 -32.43
N SER A 29 -9.61 -15.55 -32.17
CA SER A 29 -10.69 -15.41 -33.15
C SER A 29 -11.89 -14.74 -32.48
N PRO A 30 -12.43 -13.62 -33.00
CA PRO A 30 -13.53 -12.91 -32.35
C PRO A 30 -14.89 -13.45 -32.81
N PRO A 31 -15.91 -13.56 -31.93
CA PRO A 31 -17.29 -13.55 -32.36
C PRO A 31 -17.83 -12.12 -32.46
N ALA A 32 -18.85 -11.97 -33.29
CA ALA A 32 -19.31 -10.73 -33.88
C ALA A 32 -19.90 -9.71 -32.89
N SER A 33 -19.66 -8.43 -33.20
CA SER A 33 -20.20 -7.24 -32.57
C SER A 33 -21.73 -7.14 -32.72
N THR A 34 -22.43 -7.14 -31.60
CA THR A 34 -23.74 -6.48 -31.48
C THR A 34 -23.57 -5.31 -30.51
N ALA A 35 -23.60 -4.10 -31.07
CA ALA A 35 -23.56 -2.85 -30.33
C ALA A 35 -24.78 -2.73 -29.40
N LEU A 36 -24.56 -2.87 -28.10
CA LEU A 36 -25.49 -2.42 -27.08
C LEU A 36 -25.04 -1.04 -26.61
N ASN A 37 -25.87 -0.07 -26.94
CA ASN A 37 -25.76 1.31 -26.50
C ASN A 37 -26.13 1.36 -25.00
N VAL A 38 -25.13 1.31 -24.12
CA VAL A 38 -25.31 1.48 -22.67
C VAL A 38 -24.76 2.84 -22.29
N ALA A 39 -25.65 3.75 -21.88
CA ALA A 39 -25.27 5.04 -21.34
C ALA A 39 -24.44 4.84 -20.07
N SER A 40 -23.17 5.29 -20.09
CA SER A 40 -22.29 5.22 -18.93
C SER A 40 -22.78 6.14 -17.82
N THR A 41 -23.29 5.59 -16.74
CA THR A 41 -23.40 6.28 -15.45
C THR A 41 -22.02 6.23 -14.78
N ALA A 42 -21.08 7.04 -15.28
CA ALA A 42 -19.78 7.19 -14.63
C ALA A 42 -20.00 8.00 -13.34
N ILE A 43 -19.93 7.32 -12.19
CA ILE A 43 -19.79 7.99 -10.89
C ILE A 43 -18.45 8.73 -10.92
N SER A 44 -18.44 10.01 -10.52
CA SER A 44 -17.19 10.77 -10.43
C SER A 44 -16.26 10.10 -9.40
N LEU A 45 -14.94 10.09 -9.65
CA LEU A 45 -13.97 9.57 -8.68
C LEU A 45 -14.15 10.25 -7.31
N ASP A 46 -14.39 11.56 -7.30
CA ASP A 46 -14.63 12.31 -6.05
C ASP A 46 -15.86 11.79 -5.31
N GLU A 47 -16.96 11.52 -6.02
CA GLU A 47 -18.17 10.94 -5.43
C GLU A 47 -17.92 9.55 -4.86
N TYR A 48 -17.15 8.73 -5.59
CA TYR A 48 -16.76 7.40 -5.12
C TYR A 48 -15.92 7.51 -3.85
N LEU A 49 -14.84 8.30 -3.85
CA LEU A 49 -13.97 8.50 -2.69
C LEU A 49 -14.76 8.99 -1.47
N GLN A 50 -15.62 10.01 -1.65
CA GLN A 50 -16.46 10.54 -0.56
C GLN A 50 -17.42 9.48 0.00
N SER A 51 -17.98 8.62 -0.86
CA SER A 51 -18.86 7.54 -0.43
C SER A 51 -18.16 6.48 0.44
N LYS A 52 -16.84 6.32 0.29
CA LYS A 52 -16.03 5.34 1.04
C LYS A 52 -15.41 5.93 2.31
N ILE A 53 -14.92 7.17 2.24
CA ILE A 53 -14.17 7.80 3.34
C ILE A 53 -15.01 7.89 4.63
N GLY A 54 -16.27 8.34 4.55
CA GLY A 54 -17.13 8.46 5.74
C GLY A 54 -17.28 7.15 6.52
N PRO A 55 -17.68 6.04 5.87
CA PRO A 55 -17.72 4.73 6.50
C PRO A 55 -16.36 4.23 7.03
N ILE A 56 -15.27 4.50 6.32
CA ILE A 56 -13.91 4.14 6.77
C ILE A 56 -13.55 4.89 8.06
N GLU A 57 -13.74 6.21 8.11
CA GLU A 57 -13.45 7.03 9.30
C GLU A 57 -14.27 6.56 10.51
N ALA A 58 -15.55 6.26 10.32
CA ALA A 58 -16.40 5.73 11.38
C ALA A 58 -15.92 4.36 11.89
N ALA A 59 -15.45 3.49 10.98
CA ALA A 59 -14.90 2.18 11.35
C ALA A 59 -13.56 2.31 12.10
N LEU A 60 -12.69 3.23 11.68
CA LEU A 60 -11.41 3.53 12.35
C LEU A 60 -11.66 4.07 13.76
N GLU A 61 -12.56 5.03 13.93
CA GLU A 61 -12.93 5.59 15.23
C GLU A 61 -13.50 4.51 16.17
N ALA A 62 -14.24 3.54 15.62
CA ALA A 62 -14.77 2.43 16.39
C ALA A 62 -13.73 1.37 16.77
N SER A 63 -12.61 1.30 16.04
CA SER A 63 -11.65 0.20 16.10
C SER A 63 -10.68 0.25 17.30
N VAL A 64 -10.37 1.44 17.81
CA VAL A 64 -9.45 1.66 18.93
C VAL A 64 -10.19 2.36 20.06
N LYS A 65 -10.61 1.58 21.06
CA LYS A 65 -11.31 2.09 22.24
C LYS A 65 -10.80 1.43 23.51
N SER A 66 -10.41 2.25 24.48
CA SER A 66 -10.10 1.78 25.83
C SER A 66 -11.36 1.22 26.47
N ARG A 67 -11.24 0.09 27.17
CA ARG A 67 -12.34 -0.55 27.91
C ARG A 67 -12.14 -0.49 29.41
N ILE A 68 -10.93 -0.18 29.85
CA ILE A 68 -10.54 -0.07 31.25
C ILE A 68 -9.57 1.12 31.41
N PRO A 69 -9.59 1.86 32.53
CA PRO A 69 -8.77 3.07 32.68
C PRO A 69 -7.26 2.86 32.48
N GLN A 70 -6.75 1.66 32.75
CA GLN A 70 -5.35 1.31 32.60
C GLN A 70 -4.87 1.34 31.14
N THR A 71 -5.77 1.23 30.17
CA THR A 71 -5.45 1.27 28.73
C THR A 71 -5.72 2.62 28.08
N ASP A 72 -6.18 3.63 28.83
CA ASP A 72 -6.61 4.91 28.25
C ASP A 72 -5.47 5.60 27.49
N LYS A 73 -4.27 5.72 28.10
CA LYS A 73 -3.14 6.42 27.48
C LYS A 73 -2.69 5.79 26.16
N ILE A 74 -2.59 4.46 26.10
CA ILE A 74 -2.14 3.77 24.89
C ILE A 74 -3.20 3.84 23.79
N CYS A 75 -4.48 3.65 24.13
CA CYS A 75 -5.58 3.78 23.16
C CYS A 75 -5.73 5.21 22.64
N GLU A 76 -5.52 6.22 23.50
CA GLU A 76 -5.53 7.62 23.10
C GLU A 76 -4.39 7.93 22.11
N SER A 77 -3.16 7.48 22.40
CA SER A 77 -2.01 7.66 21.50
C SER A 77 -2.22 6.95 20.15
N MET A 78 -2.73 5.73 20.14
CA MET A 78 -3.08 5.01 18.90
C MET A 78 -4.14 5.77 18.10
N ALA A 79 -5.24 6.17 18.75
CA ALA A 79 -6.34 6.86 18.10
C ALA A 79 -5.95 8.26 17.59
N TYR A 80 -5.06 8.96 18.30
CA TYR A 80 -4.55 10.28 17.91
C TYR A 80 -3.97 10.26 16.49
N SER A 81 -3.04 9.35 16.24
CA SER A 81 -2.39 9.22 14.93
C SER A 81 -3.32 8.62 13.88
N LEU A 82 -4.12 7.60 14.26
CA LEU A 82 -5.05 6.93 13.34
C LEU A 82 -6.11 7.89 12.79
N MET A 83 -6.61 8.78 13.66
CA MET A 83 -7.62 9.79 13.36
C MET A 83 -7.04 11.17 13.03
N ALA A 84 -5.74 11.28 12.75
CA ALA A 84 -5.11 12.54 12.35
C ALA A 84 -5.51 13.01 10.92
N GLY A 85 -6.51 12.38 10.30
CA GLY A 85 -6.91 12.57 8.90
C GLY A 85 -6.04 11.78 7.93
N GLY A 86 -6.18 11.97 6.62
CA GLY A 86 -5.40 11.29 5.58
C GLY A 86 -6.23 11.05 4.33
N LYS A 87 -5.58 10.71 3.20
CA LYS A 87 -6.27 10.43 1.92
C LYS A 87 -7.03 9.08 1.94
N ARG A 88 -6.73 8.20 2.90
CA ARG A 88 -7.33 6.85 3.08
C ARG A 88 -7.30 5.97 1.82
N ILE A 89 -6.27 6.14 0.99
CA ILE A 89 -6.14 5.44 -0.31
C ILE A 89 -6.10 3.92 -0.14
N ARG A 90 -5.34 3.40 0.84
CA ARG A 90 -5.21 1.95 1.08
C ARG A 90 -6.55 1.30 1.44
N PRO A 91 -7.32 1.82 2.42
CA PRO A 91 -8.70 1.40 2.67
C PRO A 91 -9.59 1.39 1.41
N VAL A 92 -9.56 2.48 0.64
CA VAL A 92 -10.39 2.63 -0.56
C VAL A 92 -10.01 1.58 -1.62
N LEU A 93 -8.72 1.39 -1.88
CA LEU A 93 -8.22 0.39 -2.83
C LEU A 93 -8.66 -1.03 -2.45
N CYS A 94 -8.60 -1.38 -1.17
CA CYS A 94 -9.08 -2.68 -0.68
C CYS A 94 -10.59 -2.86 -0.91
N ILE A 95 -11.39 -1.83 -0.64
CA ILE A 95 -12.84 -1.89 -0.85
C ILE A 95 -13.17 -1.97 -2.36
N ALA A 96 -12.54 -1.14 -3.18
CA ALA A 96 -12.75 -1.12 -4.63
C ALA A 96 -12.41 -2.47 -5.28
N ALA A 97 -11.30 -3.09 -4.88
CA ALA A 97 -10.94 -4.43 -5.35
C ALA A 97 -11.95 -5.50 -4.91
N CYS A 98 -12.44 -5.44 -3.67
CA CYS A 98 -13.48 -6.36 -3.20
C CYS A 98 -14.78 -6.23 -4.02
N GLU A 99 -15.22 -4.99 -4.28
CA GLU A 99 -16.41 -4.67 -5.06
C GLU A 99 -16.28 -5.12 -6.53
N MET A 100 -15.10 -4.99 -7.12
CA MET A 100 -14.82 -5.42 -8.50
C MET A 100 -15.12 -6.92 -8.72
N PHE A 101 -14.90 -7.76 -7.71
CA PHE A 101 -15.16 -9.21 -7.76
C PHE A 101 -16.52 -9.62 -7.17
N GLY A 102 -17.38 -8.66 -6.80
CA GLY A 102 -18.74 -8.92 -6.31
C GLY A 102 -18.85 -9.08 -4.79
N GLY A 103 -17.78 -8.81 -4.04
CA GLY A 103 -17.85 -8.66 -2.59
C GLY A 103 -18.47 -7.32 -2.17
N SER A 104 -18.73 -7.17 -0.88
CA SER A 104 -19.26 -5.92 -0.33
C SER A 104 -18.19 -5.13 0.42
N GLN A 105 -18.42 -3.82 0.53
CA GLN A 105 -17.66 -2.95 1.42
C GLN A 105 -17.60 -3.48 2.86
N GLU A 106 -18.69 -4.05 3.37
CA GLU A 106 -18.78 -4.58 4.73
C GLU A 106 -17.83 -5.76 4.95
N THR A 107 -17.70 -6.64 3.96
CA THR A 107 -16.74 -7.75 3.98
C THR A 107 -15.30 -7.25 3.98
N ALA A 108 -15.00 -6.20 3.22
CA ALA A 108 -13.65 -5.64 3.13
C ALA A 108 -13.28 -4.72 4.29
N MET A 109 -14.25 -4.13 4.99
CA MET A 109 -14.04 -3.07 5.98
C MET A 109 -13.03 -3.44 7.09
N PRO A 110 -13.06 -4.65 7.69
CA PRO A 110 -12.06 -5.03 8.69
C PRO A 110 -10.63 -4.99 8.16
N THR A 111 -10.44 -5.40 6.90
CA THR A 111 -9.13 -5.37 6.23
C THR A 111 -8.73 -3.96 5.85
N ALA A 112 -9.68 -3.14 5.39
CA ALA A 112 -9.45 -1.72 5.13
C ALA A 112 -8.98 -0.98 6.40
N VAL A 113 -9.62 -1.23 7.54
CA VAL A 113 -9.20 -0.72 8.86
C VAL A 113 -7.79 -1.20 9.22
N ALA A 114 -7.50 -2.50 9.07
CA ALA A 114 -6.20 -3.07 9.38
C ALA A 114 -5.06 -2.48 8.53
N LEU A 115 -5.30 -2.26 7.24
CA LEU A 115 -4.33 -1.61 6.35
C LEU A 115 -4.00 -0.18 6.79
N GLU A 116 -5.00 0.58 7.24
CA GLU A 116 -4.76 1.94 7.75
C GLU A 116 -4.09 1.93 9.13
N MET A 117 -4.34 0.92 9.97
CA MET A 117 -3.58 0.71 11.21
C MET A 117 -2.11 0.43 10.93
N ILE A 118 -1.81 -0.45 9.97
CA ILE A 118 -0.43 -0.75 9.53
C ILE A 118 0.23 0.49 8.93
N HIS A 119 -0.47 1.21 8.06
CA HIS A 119 0.06 2.45 7.53
C HIS A 119 0.33 3.49 8.62
N THR A 120 -0.59 3.63 9.58
CA THR A 120 -0.44 4.60 10.66
C THR A 120 0.71 4.23 11.60
N MET A 121 0.87 2.95 11.94
CA MET A 121 1.96 2.53 12.82
C MET A 121 3.32 2.75 12.18
N SER A 122 3.44 2.55 10.86
CA SER A 122 4.70 2.82 10.17
C SER A 122 5.06 4.30 10.25
N LEU A 123 4.07 5.21 10.13
CA LEU A 123 4.31 6.64 10.25
C LEU A 123 4.67 7.06 11.68
N ILE A 124 4.03 6.47 12.70
CA ILE A 124 4.38 6.73 14.11
C ILE A 124 5.85 6.38 14.37
N HIS A 125 6.29 5.25 13.82
CA HIS A 125 7.66 4.78 13.97
C HIS A 125 8.63 5.62 13.13
N ASP A 126 8.36 5.87 11.85
CA ASP A 126 9.19 6.73 10.99
C ASP A 126 9.45 8.11 11.63
N ASP A 127 8.45 8.69 12.30
CA ASP A 127 8.57 10.01 12.94
C ASP A 127 9.48 10.04 14.19
N LEU A 128 9.92 8.90 14.73
CA LEU A 128 10.71 8.85 15.97
C LEU A 128 12.08 9.55 15.81
N PRO A 129 12.69 10.04 16.91
CA PRO A 129 14.01 10.68 16.86
C PRO A 129 15.15 9.83 16.30
N SER A 130 15.02 8.51 16.36
CA SER A 130 16.00 7.56 15.81
C SER A 130 15.78 7.23 14.33
N MET A 131 14.72 7.75 13.71
CA MET A 131 14.40 7.63 12.29
C MET A 131 14.38 9.04 11.66
N ASP A 132 13.25 9.53 11.17
CA ASP A 132 13.16 10.80 10.45
C ASP A 132 13.18 12.02 11.40
N ASN A 133 12.91 11.80 12.69
CA ASN A 133 12.86 12.84 13.73
C ASN A 133 11.96 14.04 13.34
N ASP A 134 10.80 13.74 12.75
CA ASP A 134 9.82 14.75 12.35
C ASP A 134 8.96 15.19 13.55
N ASP A 135 8.84 16.51 13.78
CA ASP A 135 8.01 17.08 14.85
C ASP A 135 6.54 17.24 14.45
N MET A 136 6.22 17.22 13.14
CA MET A 136 4.89 17.51 12.60
C MET A 136 4.46 16.51 11.51
N ARG A 137 3.22 16.01 11.60
CA ARG A 137 2.59 15.16 10.58
C ARG A 137 1.11 15.50 10.42
N ARG A 138 0.65 15.61 9.17
CA ARG A 138 -0.76 15.95 8.83
C ARG A 138 -1.24 17.23 9.52
N GLY A 139 -0.36 18.23 9.65
CA GLY A 139 -0.66 19.51 10.30
C GLY A 139 -0.79 19.46 11.82
N LYS A 140 -0.40 18.35 12.46
CA LYS A 140 -0.42 18.15 13.92
C LYS A 140 0.96 17.71 14.42
N PRO A 141 1.30 17.91 15.71
CA PRO A 141 2.52 17.34 16.28
C PRO A 141 2.58 15.82 16.12
N THR A 142 3.76 15.25 15.94
CA THR A 142 3.92 13.79 15.83
C THR A 142 3.66 13.11 17.17
N ASN A 143 3.43 11.79 17.12
CA ASN A 143 2.98 11.05 18.30
C ASN A 143 3.98 11.15 19.46
N HIS A 144 5.27 11.01 19.15
CA HIS A 144 6.33 11.05 20.16
C HIS A 144 6.47 12.44 20.81
N VAL A 145 6.18 13.52 20.08
CA VAL A 145 6.16 14.89 20.62
C VAL A 145 5.07 15.07 21.68
N ILE A 146 3.90 14.45 21.49
CA ILE A 146 2.77 14.56 22.44
C ILE A 146 2.89 13.57 23.59
N TYR A 147 3.23 12.31 23.29
CA TYR A 147 3.08 11.20 24.23
C TYR A 147 4.41 10.65 24.78
N GLY A 148 5.54 11.06 24.21
CA GLY A 148 6.87 10.51 24.48
C GLY A 148 7.23 9.35 23.53
N GLU A 149 8.54 9.10 23.36
CA GLU A 149 9.05 8.01 22.52
C GLU A 149 8.57 6.64 22.98
N ASP A 150 8.53 6.39 24.29
CA ASP A 150 8.12 5.12 24.89
C ASP A 150 6.67 4.76 24.52
N VAL A 151 5.76 5.71 24.63
CA VAL A 151 4.36 5.51 24.26
C VAL A 151 4.18 5.43 22.75
N ALA A 152 4.91 6.24 21.97
CA ALA A 152 4.84 6.20 20.51
C ALA A 152 5.27 4.84 19.95
N ILE A 153 6.38 4.28 20.45
CA ILE A 153 6.85 2.93 20.09
C ILE A 153 5.74 1.91 20.37
N LEU A 154 5.21 1.90 21.59
CA LEU A 154 4.18 0.95 22.01
C LEU A 154 2.85 1.14 21.25
N ALA A 155 2.51 2.36 20.85
CA ALA A 155 1.31 2.66 20.07
C ALA A 155 1.43 2.09 18.66
N GLY A 156 2.61 2.21 18.03
CA GLY A 156 2.90 1.58 16.76
C GLY A 156 2.82 0.05 16.85
N ASP A 157 3.47 -0.55 17.85
CA ASP A 157 3.43 -2.01 18.08
C ASP A 157 2.01 -2.52 18.32
N SER A 158 1.22 -1.76 19.10
CA SER A 158 -0.17 -2.10 19.41
C SER A 158 -1.07 -1.99 18.19
N LEU A 159 -0.90 -0.97 17.34
CA LEU A 159 -1.64 -0.85 16.08
C LEU A 159 -1.30 -2.00 15.12
N LEU A 160 -0.02 -2.37 15.04
CA LEU A 160 0.40 -3.52 14.24
C LEU A 160 -0.27 -4.80 14.72
N SER A 161 -0.19 -5.12 16.01
CA SER A 161 -0.85 -6.31 16.57
C SER A 161 -2.37 -6.27 16.39
N THR A 162 -2.98 -5.10 16.62
CA THR A 162 -4.43 -4.91 16.49
C THR A 162 -4.90 -5.11 15.06
N SER A 163 -4.10 -4.73 14.06
CA SER A 163 -4.47 -4.89 12.65
C SER A 163 -4.79 -6.35 12.28
N PHE A 164 -3.93 -7.30 12.67
CA PHE A 164 -4.13 -8.73 12.44
C PHE A 164 -5.33 -9.28 13.22
N GLU A 165 -5.43 -8.93 14.49
CA GLU A 165 -6.55 -9.33 15.34
C GLU A 165 -7.88 -8.81 14.78
N HIS A 166 -7.88 -7.57 14.27
CA HIS A 166 -9.08 -6.91 13.75
C HIS A 166 -9.63 -7.66 12.54
N VAL A 167 -8.77 -8.04 11.58
CA VAL A 167 -9.16 -8.87 10.43
C VAL A 167 -9.73 -10.21 10.89
N ALA A 168 -9.01 -10.92 11.75
CA ALA A 168 -9.40 -12.27 12.20
C ALA A 168 -10.75 -12.28 12.93
N ARG A 169 -11.02 -11.27 13.76
CA ARG A 169 -12.23 -11.23 14.59
C ARG A 169 -13.45 -10.69 13.85
N HIS A 170 -13.27 -9.69 12.99
CA HIS A 170 -14.39 -8.91 12.45
C HIS A 170 -14.74 -9.24 11.00
N THR A 171 -13.86 -9.92 10.24
CA THR A 171 -14.21 -10.36 8.88
C THR A 171 -15.28 -11.45 8.92
N LYS A 172 -16.36 -11.26 8.16
CA LYS A 172 -17.53 -12.17 8.06
C LYS A 172 -17.94 -12.34 6.60
N GLY A 173 -18.72 -13.39 6.33
CA GLY A 173 -19.26 -13.65 4.99
C GLY A 173 -18.29 -14.31 4.00
N VAL A 174 -17.10 -14.71 4.46
CA VAL A 174 -16.07 -15.40 3.66
C VAL A 174 -15.52 -16.62 4.41
N SER A 175 -14.85 -17.53 3.70
CA SER A 175 -14.22 -18.70 4.30
C SER A 175 -13.02 -18.33 5.17
N ALA A 176 -12.71 -19.18 6.15
CA ALA A 176 -11.55 -18.99 7.02
C ALA A 176 -10.23 -18.98 6.22
N ASP A 177 -10.12 -19.80 5.17
CA ASP A 177 -8.91 -19.85 4.32
C ASP A 177 -8.61 -18.49 3.67
N LYS A 178 -9.64 -17.77 3.21
CA LYS A 178 -9.48 -16.40 2.68
C LYS A 178 -9.03 -15.41 3.74
N ILE A 179 -9.55 -15.52 4.96
CA ILE A 179 -9.14 -14.67 6.09
C ILE A 179 -7.66 -14.94 6.44
N VAL A 180 -7.25 -16.20 6.45
CA VAL A 180 -5.85 -16.61 6.70
C VAL A 180 -4.94 -16.11 5.59
N ASP A 181 -5.35 -16.19 4.33
CA ASP A 181 -4.60 -15.64 3.19
C ASP A 181 -4.38 -14.13 3.34
N VAL A 182 -5.43 -13.36 3.65
CA VAL A 182 -5.31 -11.92 3.92
C VAL A 182 -4.36 -11.63 5.08
N ILE A 183 -4.46 -12.36 6.19
CA ILE A 183 -3.55 -12.20 7.34
C ILE A 183 -2.09 -12.51 6.95
N ALA A 184 -1.86 -13.54 6.15
CA ALA A 184 -0.53 -13.91 5.66
C ALA A 184 0.05 -12.80 4.76
N ARG A 185 -0.77 -12.22 3.88
CA ARG A 185 -0.39 -11.09 3.02
C ARG A 185 -0.04 -9.85 3.83
N LEU A 186 -0.86 -9.49 4.81
CA LEU A 186 -0.54 -8.40 5.75
C LEU A 186 0.79 -8.65 6.46
N GLY A 187 1.02 -9.88 6.91
CA GLY A 187 2.25 -10.28 7.62
C GLY A 187 3.48 -10.17 6.74
N ALA A 188 3.39 -10.62 5.48
CA ALA A 188 4.46 -10.48 4.50
C ALA A 188 4.78 -9.00 4.22
N SER A 189 3.75 -8.13 4.14
CA SER A 189 3.94 -6.72 3.82
C SER A 189 4.66 -5.90 4.88
N VAL A 190 4.68 -6.34 6.14
CA VAL A 190 5.30 -5.60 7.25
C VAL A 190 6.64 -6.20 7.70
N GLY A 191 6.98 -7.39 7.20
CA GLY A 191 8.18 -8.14 7.59
C GLY A 191 9.47 -7.62 6.96
N ALA A 192 10.52 -8.43 7.07
CA ALA A 192 11.85 -8.12 6.54
C ALA A 192 11.90 -8.03 5.00
N GLU A 193 11.02 -8.74 4.31
CA GLU A 193 10.82 -8.64 2.85
C GLU A 193 9.64 -7.70 2.52
N GLY A 194 9.31 -6.80 3.44
CA GLY A 194 8.25 -5.80 3.30
C GLY A 194 8.71 -4.46 3.88
N LEU A 195 7.77 -3.74 4.50
CA LEU A 195 7.95 -2.39 5.01
C LEU A 195 9.22 -2.23 5.84
N ALA A 196 9.45 -3.11 6.82
CA ALA A 196 10.61 -2.99 7.70
C ALA A 196 11.94 -3.11 6.93
N GLY A 197 12.03 -4.02 5.96
CA GLY A 197 13.21 -4.15 5.11
C GLY A 197 13.42 -2.93 4.22
N GLY A 198 12.34 -2.41 3.63
CA GLY A 198 12.36 -1.17 2.85
C GLY A 198 12.86 0.02 3.67
N GLN A 199 12.37 0.15 4.90
CA GLN A 199 12.77 1.25 5.81
C GLN A 199 14.23 1.15 6.24
N VAL A 200 14.72 -0.05 6.58
CA VAL A 200 16.14 -0.26 6.89
C VAL A 200 17.02 0.12 5.69
N MET A 201 16.62 -0.27 4.49
CA MET A 201 17.39 0.05 3.28
C MET A 201 17.39 1.56 3.01
N ASP A 202 16.26 2.25 3.17
CA ASP A 202 16.17 3.72 3.01
C ASP A 202 17.19 4.42 3.93
N LEU A 203 17.21 4.05 5.22
CA LEU A 203 18.17 4.60 6.20
C LEU A 203 19.63 4.30 5.84
N GLU A 204 19.93 3.10 5.33
CA GLU A 204 21.29 2.74 4.90
C GLU A 204 21.74 3.55 3.68
N CYS A 205 20.83 3.84 2.75
CA CYS A 205 21.06 4.68 1.58
C CYS A 205 21.21 6.16 1.94
N GLU A 206 20.46 6.66 2.93
CA GLU A 206 20.64 8.03 3.41
C GLU A 206 21.99 8.21 4.11
N ALA A 207 22.48 7.17 4.78
CA ALA A 207 23.77 7.20 5.47
C ALA A 207 25.00 7.08 4.54
N LYS A 208 24.84 6.69 3.27
CA LYS A 208 25.97 6.40 2.36
C LYS A 208 25.69 6.88 0.93
N PRO A 209 26.67 7.53 0.27
CA PRO A 209 26.53 7.87 -1.14
C PRO A 209 26.54 6.61 -2.03
N GLY A 210 25.96 6.72 -3.22
CA GLY A 210 26.06 5.69 -4.27
C GLY A 210 24.84 4.79 -4.42
N THR A 211 23.67 5.18 -3.91
CA THR A 211 22.39 4.51 -4.17
C THR A 211 22.16 4.36 -5.68
N THR A 212 21.95 3.12 -6.12
CA THR A 212 21.66 2.80 -7.52
C THR A 212 20.16 2.90 -7.82
N LEU A 213 19.80 2.81 -9.10
CA LEU A 213 18.39 2.73 -9.50
C LEU A 213 17.71 1.47 -8.95
N ASP A 214 18.43 0.35 -8.87
CA ASP A 214 17.89 -0.91 -8.35
C ASP A 214 17.65 -0.82 -6.84
N ASP A 215 18.55 -0.16 -6.12
CA ASP A 215 18.40 0.16 -4.70
C ASP A 215 17.16 1.04 -4.46
N LEU A 216 17.01 2.13 -5.23
CA LEU A 216 15.87 3.03 -5.12
C LEU A 216 14.55 2.30 -5.41
N LYS A 217 14.52 1.47 -6.47
CA LYS A 217 13.36 0.63 -6.78
C LYS A 217 13.04 -0.32 -5.64
N TRP A 218 14.05 -0.95 -5.04
CA TRP A 218 13.87 -1.85 -3.91
C TRP A 218 13.24 -1.13 -2.71
N ILE A 219 13.74 0.04 -2.33
CA ILE A 219 13.15 0.87 -1.26
C ILE A 219 11.69 1.16 -1.58
N HIS A 220 11.40 1.68 -2.78
CA HIS A 220 10.07 2.16 -3.13
C HIS A 220 9.05 1.02 -3.23
N ILE A 221 9.48 -0.15 -3.72
CA ILE A 221 8.69 -1.39 -3.68
C ILE A 221 8.31 -1.70 -2.23
N HIS A 222 9.31 -1.83 -1.36
CA HIS A 222 9.10 -2.42 -0.03
C HIS A 222 8.48 -1.45 0.98
N LYS A 223 8.89 -0.18 0.96
CA LYS A 223 8.38 0.87 1.87
C LYS A 223 6.97 1.33 1.47
N THR A 224 6.65 1.33 0.17
CA THR A 224 5.37 1.92 -0.31
C THR A 224 4.50 0.93 -1.07
N ALA A 225 5.01 0.36 -2.16
CA ALA A 225 4.18 -0.37 -3.12
C ALA A 225 3.62 -1.69 -2.54
N THR A 226 4.39 -2.41 -1.71
CA THR A 226 3.96 -3.68 -1.10
C THR A 226 2.67 -3.55 -0.29
N LEU A 227 2.49 -2.47 0.47
CA LEU A 227 1.26 -2.28 1.25
C LEU A 227 0.05 -1.91 0.37
N LEU A 228 0.27 -1.23 -0.76
CA LEU A 228 -0.78 -0.98 -1.77
C LEU A 228 -1.15 -2.28 -2.50
N GLN A 229 -0.15 -3.09 -2.85
CA GLN A 229 -0.32 -4.42 -3.41
C GLN A 229 -1.20 -5.29 -2.52
N VAL A 230 -0.85 -5.39 -1.24
CA VAL A 230 -1.62 -6.16 -0.26
C VAL A 230 -3.02 -5.58 -0.06
N ALA A 231 -3.21 -4.26 -0.15
CA ALA A 231 -4.54 -3.67 -0.09
C ALA A 231 -5.46 -4.17 -1.21
N VAL A 232 -5.02 -4.06 -2.47
CA VAL A 232 -5.82 -4.48 -3.63
C VAL A 232 -5.99 -6.00 -3.65
N ALA A 233 -4.91 -6.77 -3.44
CA ALA A 233 -4.95 -8.22 -3.45
C ALA A 233 -5.87 -8.78 -2.36
N SER A 234 -5.83 -8.24 -1.14
CA SER A 234 -6.71 -8.67 -0.06
C SER A 234 -8.18 -8.37 -0.37
N GLY A 235 -8.46 -7.22 -0.98
CA GLY A 235 -9.78 -6.90 -1.50
C GLY A 235 -10.26 -7.93 -2.52
N ALA A 236 -9.42 -8.26 -3.52
CA ALA A 236 -9.73 -9.24 -4.55
C ALA A 236 -10.04 -10.64 -3.98
N VAL A 237 -9.21 -11.12 -3.04
CA VAL A 237 -9.40 -12.40 -2.34
C VAL A 237 -10.74 -12.44 -1.61
N LEU A 238 -11.05 -11.39 -0.85
CA LEU A 238 -12.30 -11.27 -0.11
C LEU A 238 -13.51 -11.17 -1.05
N GLY A 239 -13.37 -10.48 -2.17
CA GLY A 239 -14.36 -10.38 -3.23
C GLY A 239 -14.60 -11.69 -4.00
N GLY A 240 -13.66 -12.64 -3.94
CA GLY A 240 -13.78 -13.94 -4.58
C GLY A 240 -13.14 -14.08 -5.94
N ALA A 241 -12.12 -13.25 -6.21
CA ALA A 241 -11.21 -13.45 -7.31
C ALA A 241 -10.56 -14.83 -7.29
N THR A 242 -10.30 -15.35 -8.48
CA THR A 242 -9.42 -16.51 -8.73
C THR A 242 -7.95 -16.13 -8.49
N PRO A 243 -7.04 -17.09 -8.29
CA PRO A 243 -5.61 -16.81 -8.12
C PRO A 243 -5.00 -15.95 -9.24
N GLU A 244 -5.36 -16.22 -10.50
CA GLU A 244 -4.88 -15.48 -11.66
C GLU A 244 -5.39 -14.02 -11.67
N GLU A 245 -6.63 -13.80 -11.23
CA GLU A 245 -7.20 -12.47 -11.09
C GLU A 245 -6.56 -11.69 -9.92
N VAL A 246 -6.18 -12.38 -8.84
CA VAL A 246 -5.43 -11.79 -7.73
C VAL A 246 -4.03 -11.38 -8.19
N GLU A 247 -3.33 -12.20 -8.98
CA GLU A 247 -2.02 -11.85 -9.55
C GLU A 247 -2.08 -10.61 -10.46
N ALA A 248 -3.14 -10.48 -11.26
CA ALA A 248 -3.39 -9.27 -12.05
C ALA A 248 -3.59 -8.02 -11.17
N CYS A 249 -4.32 -8.17 -10.05
CA CYS A 249 -4.50 -7.10 -9.07
C CYS A 249 -3.19 -6.73 -8.35
N GLU A 250 -2.36 -7.73 -8.05
CA GLU A 250 -1.06 -7.53 -7.43
C GLU A 250 -0.10 -6.77 -8.34
N LYS A 251 -0.05 -7.11 -9.64
CA LYS A 251 0.77 -6.39 -10.62
C LYS A 251 0.27 -4.94 -10.77
N PHE A 252 -1.04 -4.75 -10.98
CA PHE A 252 -1.66 -3.42 -11.03
C PHE A 252 -1.23 -2.56 -9.84
N ALA A 253 -1.37 -3.10 -8.63
CA ALA A 253 -1.15 -2.35 -7.40
C ALA A 253 0.34 -2.08 -7.10
N MET A 254 1.24 -2.96 -7.58
CA MET A 254 2.68 -2.74 -7.52
C MET A 254 3.09 -1.58 -8.42
N ASP A 255 2.60 -1.57 -9.67
CA ASP A 255 2.95 -0.58 -10.67
C ASP A 255 2.44 0.82 -10.29
N ILE A 256 1.19 0.95 -9.78
CA ILE A 256 0.71 2.24 -9.24
C ILE A 256 1.51 2.70 -8.03
N GLY A 257 2.03 1.76 -7.22
CA GLY A 257 2.81 2.08 -6.03
C GLY A 257 4.17 2.66 -6.37
N LEU A 258 4.86 2.10 -7.37
CA LEU A 258 6.06 2.72 -7.93
C LEU A 258 5.72 4.06 -8.60
N ALA A 259 4.68 4.11 -9.43
CA ALA A 259 4.31 5.32 -10.17
C ALA A 259 4.02 6.48 -9.21
N PHE A 260 3.35 6.22 -8.09
CA PHE A 260 3.11 7.19 -7.03
C PHE A 260 4.41 7.84 -6.54
N GLN A 261 5.44 7.04 -6.29
CA GLN A 261 6.71 7.55 -5.81
C GLN A 261 7.51 8.29 -6.88
N VAL A 262 7.52 7.78 -8.11
CA VAL A 262 8.15 8.51 -9.24
C VAL A 262 7.46 9.87 -9.43
N ALA A 263 6.14 9.92 -9.29
CA ALA A 263 5.37 11.17 -9.36
C ALA A 263 5.69 12.11 -8.19
N ASP A 264 5.87 11.63 -6.96
CA ASP A 264 6.29 12.46 -5.82
C ASP A 264 7.68 13.07 -6.06
N ASP A 265 8.64 12.29 -6.56
CA ASP A 265 9.99 12.78 -6.90
C ASP A 265 9.95 13.86 -8.00
N ILE A 266 9.06 13.70 -8.99
CA ILE A 266 8.83 14.71 -10.04
C ILE A 266 8.20 15.97 -9.44
N LEU A 267 7.23 15.83 -8.55
CA LEU A 267 6.55 16.96 -7.93
C LEU A 267 7.50 17.74 -7.02
N ASP A 268 8.39 17.09 -6.27
CA ASP A 268 9.35 17.77 -5.38
C ASP A 268 10.27 18.75 -6.12
N VAL A 269 10.58 18.47 -7.40
CA VAL A 269 11.44 19.33 -8.24
C VAL A 269 10.67 20.29 -9.16
N THR A 270 9.37 20.06 -9.40
CA THR A 270 8.59 20.85 -10.38
C THR A 270 7.54 21.75 -9.75
N ALA A 271 7.02 21.41 -8.58
CA ALA A 271 5.96 22.14 -7.92
C ALA A 271 6.53 23.25 -7.02
N SER A 272 5.76 24.33 -6.87
CA SER A 272 6.12 25.38 -5.92
C SER A 272 5.92 24.89 -4.48
N THR A 273 6.64 25.49 -3.52
CA THR A 273 6.44 25.22 -2.08
C THR A 273 4.99 25.45 -1.62
N GLU A 274 4.27 26.36 -2.26
CA GLU A 274 2.86 26.67 -1.96
C GLU A 274 1.91 25.54 -2.42
N ASP A 275 2.25 24.84 -3.51
CA ASP A 275 1.43 23.75 -4.07
C ASP A 275 1.62 22.42 -3.31
N LEU A 276 2.84 22.14 -2.83
CA LEU A 276 3.18 20.86 -2.17
C LEU A 276 2.73 20.75 -0.71
N GLY A 277 2.48 21.87 -0.03
CA GLY A 277 2.21 21.89 1.41
C GLY A 277 3.40 21.44 2.28
N LYS A 278 4.58 21.24 1.68
CA LYS A 278 5.90 21.00 2.29
C LYS A 278 6.94 21.87 1.56
N THR A 279 8.10 22.10 2.18
CA THR A 279 9.22 22.84 1.55
C THR A 279 9.67 22.13 0.27
N ALA A 280 9.50 22.76 -0.91
CA ALA A 280 10.03 22.23 -2.17
C ALA A 280 11.56 22.15 -2.12
N GLY A 281 12.15 21.11 -2.72
CA GLY A 281 13.61 20.90 -2.72
C GLY A 281 14.18 20.42 -1.39
N LYS A 282 13.35 19.83 -0.49
CA LYS A 282 13.85 19.18 0.74
C LYS A 282 14.83 18.05 0.39
N ASP A 283 14.57 17.34 -0.71
CA ASP A 283 15.39 16.21 -1.14
C ASP A 283 16.76 16.65 -1.71
N GLU A 284 16.83 17.82 -2.35
CA GLU A 284 18.12 18.43 -2.73
C GLU A 284 18.92 18.88 -1.49
N ALA A 285 18.22 19.36 -0.44
CA ALA A 285 18.86 19.78 0.80
C ALA A 285 19.38 18.62 1.65
N THR A 286 18.82 17.41 1.50
CA THR A 286 19.25 16.18 2.19
C THR A 286 20.11 15.25 1.33
N ASP A 287 20.46 15.65 0.10
CA ASP A 287 21.16 14.84 -0.91
C ASP A 287 20.47 13.49 -1.20
N LYS A 288 19.16 13.39 -0.93
CA LYS A 288 18.38 12.15 -1.08
C LYS A 288 18.41 11.72 -2.55
N THR A 289 18.56 10.42 -2.77
CA THR A 289 18.56 9.86 -4.13
C THR A 289 17.13 9.66 -4.60
N THR A 290 16.78 10.31 -5.71
CA THR A 290 15.44 10.27 -6.31
C THR A 290 15.51 9.77 -7.76
N TYR A 291 14.36 9.39 -8.32
CA TYR A 291 14.27 9.01 -9.73
C TYR A 291 14.72 10.14 -10.65
N VAL A 292 14.35 11.38 -10.35
CA VAL A 292 14.77 12.55 -11.14
C VAL A 292 16.29 12.72 -11.13
N LYS A 293 16.95 12.50 -9.99
CA LYS A 293 18.42 12.57 -9.88
C LYS A 293 19.12 11.49 -10.70
N LEU A 294 18.57 10.28 -10.74
CA LEU A 294 19.17 9.13 -11.43
C LEU A 294 18.85 9.06 -12.93
N LEU A 295 17.63 9.40 -13.33
CA LEU A 295 17.11 9.24 -14.70
C LEU A 295 17.01 10.57 -15.46
N GLY A 296 16.87 11.69 -14.73
CA GLY A 296 16.46 12.96 -15.28
C GLY A 296 14.93 13.10 -15.38
N LEU A 297 14.44 14.35 -15.36
CA LEU A 297 13.02 14.67 -15.28
C LEU A 297 12.17 14.02 -16.39
N GLU A 298 12.62 14.08 -17.65
CA GLU A 298 11.84 13.58 -18.78
C GLU A 298 11.77 12.05 -18.81
N GLU A 299 12.85 11.36 -18.47
CA GLU A 299 12.83 9.89 -18.34
C GLU A 299 12.01 9.45 -17.12
N SER A 300 12.04 10.17 -16.00
CA SER A 300 11.14 9.90 -14.86
C SER A 300 9.66 10.04 -15.25
N LYS A 301 9.28 11.10 -15.99
CA LYS A 301 7.90 11.26 -16.51
C LYS A 301 7.50 10.16 -17.48
N LYS A 302 8.44 9.67 -18.28
CA LYS A 302 8.21 8.55 -19.19
C LYS A 302 8.00 7.26 -18.40
N TYR A 303 8.87 6.98 -17.43
CA TYR A 303 8.79 5.81 -16.56
C TYR A 303 7.48 5.77 -15.74
N ALA A 304 7.06 6.90 -15.17
CA ALA A 304 5.77 6.99 -14.48
C ALA A 304 4.58 6.66 -15.38
N ARG A 305 4.61 7.09 -16.65
CA ARG A 305 3.56 6.78 -17.63
C ARG A 305 3.57 5.30 -18.03
N GLU A 306 4.75 4.72 -18.28
CA GLU A 306 4.89 3.29 -18.58
C GLU A 306 4.30 2.43 -17.46
N LEU A 307 4.60 2.74 -16.19
CA LEU A 307 4.04 2.04 -15.03
C LEU A 307 2.51 2.12 -14.98
N ILE A 308 1.91 3.29 -15.26
CA ILE A 308 0.46 3.43 -15.27
C ILE A 308 -0.18 2.68 -16.44
N ASP A 309 0.42 2.73 -17.62
CA ASP A 309 -0.09 2.00 -18.78
C ASP A 309 -0.07 0.49 -18.51
N GLU A 310 1.03 -0.04 -17.97
CA GLU A 310 1.14 -1.44 -17.54
C GLU A 310 0.12 -1.81 -16.45
N ALA A 311 -0.08 -0.94 -15.46
CA ALA A 311 -1.08 -1.16 -14.42
C ALA A 311 -2.49 -1.28 -15.03
N LYS A 312 -2.86 -0.35 -15.92
CA LYS A 312 -4.18 -0.33 -16.56
C LYS A 312 -4.42 -1.57 -17.42
N GLU A 313 -3.39 -2.03 -18.14
CA GLU A 313 -3.48 -3.26 -18.95
C GLU A 313 -3.83 -4.49 -18.08
N CYS A 314 -3.31 -4.57 -16.85
CA CYS A 314 -3.60 -5.68 -15.93
C CYS A 314 -5.08 -5.77 -15.56
N LEU A 315 -5.79 -4.64 -15.49
CA LEU A 315 -7.20 -4.60 -15.12
C LEU A 315 -8.16 -4.44 -16.32
N ALA A 316 -7.65 -4.24 -17.52
CA ALA A 316 -8.45 -4.11 -18.74
C ALA A 316 -9.47 -5.26 -18.94
N PRO A 317 -9.17 -6.54 -18.62
CA PRO A 317 -10.14 -7.63 -18.76
C PRO A 317 -11.41 -7.49 -17.89
N PHE A 318 -11.38 -6.67 -16.83
CA PHE A 318 -12.53 -6.51 -15.92
C PHE A 318 -13.52 -5.42 -16.35
N GLY A 319 -13.17 -4.65 -17.39
CA GLY A 319 -14.03 -3.60 -17.97
C GLY A 319 -14.50 -2.58 -16.93
N ASP A 320 -15.77 -2.20 -16.99
CA ASP A 320 -16.37 -1.18 -16.11
C ASP A 320 -16.25 -1.49 -14.62
N ARG A 321 -16.08 -2.76 -14.24
CA ARG A 321 -15.89 -3.14 -12.83
C ARG A 321 -14.57 -2.63 -12.25
N ALA A 322 -13.56 -2.40 -13.09
CA ALA A 322 -12.27 -1.83 -12.68
C ALA A 322 -12.26 -0.30 -12.63
N ALA A 323 -13.33 0.37 -13.07
CA ALA A 323 -13.36 1.83 -13.21
C ALA A 323 -12.90 2.59 -11.95
N PRO A 324 -13.30 2.22 -10.71
CA PRO A 324 -12.81 2.90 -9.51
C PRO A 324 -11.30 2.75 -9.32
N LEU A 325 -10.72 1.56 -9.55
CA LEU A 325 -9.28 1.32 -9.41
C LEU A 325 -8.49 2.07 -10.49
N LEU A 326 -8.97 2.06 -11.74
CA LEU A 326 -8.34 2.79 -12.84
C LEU A 326 -8.35 4.30 -12.61
N ALA A 327 -9.47 4.84 -12.11
CA ALA A 327 -9.57 6.27 -11.79
C ALA A 327 -8.63 6.68 -10.64
N ILE A 328 -8.46 5.81 -9.63
CA ILE A 328 -7.48 6.05 -8.55
C ILE A 328 -6.05 6.02 -9.09
N ALA A 329 -5.73 5.12 -10.03
CA ALA A 329 -4.42 5.07 -10.68
C ALA A 329 -4.10 6.38 -11.43
N ASP A 330 -5.07 6.92 -12.16
CA ASP A 330 -4.94 8.22 -12.83
C ASP A 330 -4.72 9.36 -11.84
N PHE A 331 -5.55 9.41 -10.78
CA PHE A 331 -5.43 10.42 -9.74
C PHE A 331 -4.07 10.42 -9.04
N ILE A 332 -3.46 9.24 -8.84
CA ILE A 332 -2.17 9.08 -8.17
C ILE A 332 -1.03 9.79 -8.92
N VAL A 333 -1.07 9.82 -10.25
CA VAL A 333 -0.02 10.44 -11.09
C VAL A 333 -0.35 11.87 -11.46
N ASP A 334 -1.63 12.20 -11.67
CA ASP A 334 -2.06 13.55 -12.04
C ASP A 334 -2.24 14.49 -10.83
N ARG A 335 -1.91 14.02 -9.62
CA ARG A 335 -2.04 14.81 -8.40
C ARG A 335 -1.17 16.07 -8.45
N LYS A 336 -1.72 17.15 -7.91
CA LYS A 336 -1.03 18.43 -7.72
C LYS A 336 -0.41 18.55 -6.32
N ASN A 337 -0.71 17.60 -5.42
CA ASN A 337 -0.26 17.50 -4.02
C ASN A 337 -0.51 16.10 -3.41
#